data_AF-A0A359CKL9-F1
#
_entry.id   AF-A0A359CKL9-F1
#
_cell.length_a   1.000
_cell.length_b   1.000
_cell.length_c   1.000
_cell.angle_alpha   90.00
_cell.angle_beta   90.00
_cell.angle_gamma   90.00
#
_symmetry.space_group_name_H-M   'P 1'
#
loop_
_entity.id
_entity.type
_entity.pdbx_description
1 polymer ?
#
loop_
_entity_poly.entity_id
_entity_poly.type
_entity_poly.pdbx_seq_one_letter_code
_entity_poly.pdbx_strand_id
1 'polypeptide(L)'
;RVTAAKPKIANYPFTTLSPNLGVVNIKGLKGFVIADMPGLIEGAHGGTGLGIEFLRHVERTKVLVHVIDISGIEGRDPLDDFEKINSELYKYSEKLAKKPQIVAANKFDLPNAEENYEKLKKEMDKRNIKV
;
A
#
# COMPACT_ATOMS: atom_id res chain seq x y z
N ARG A 1 1.10 -15.31 1.60
CA ARG A 1 2.58 -15.29 1.45
C ARG A 1 2.92 -15.08 -0.02
N VAL A 2 3.52 -13.94 -0.39
CA VAL A 2 3.70 -13.53 -1.81
C VAL A 2 5.07 -13.91 -2.41
N THR A 3 6.10 -14.14 -1.60
CA THR A 3 7.46 -14.48 -2.09
C THR A 3 7.92 -15.85 -1.60
N ALA A 4 8.52 -16.64 -2.50
CA ALA A 4 9.29 -17.85 -2.17
C ALA A 4 10.75 -17.53 -1.75
N ALA A 5 11.20 -16.30 -2.00
CA ALA A 5 12.55 -15.83 -1.65
C ALA A 5 12.58 -15.18 -0.27
N LYS A 6 13.62 -15.48 0.51
CA LYS A 6 13.92 -14.76 1.76
C LYS A 6 14.03 -13.26 1.46
N PRO A 7 13.31 -12.38 2.19
CA PRO A 7 13.47 -10.95 2.02
C PRO A 7 14.93 -10.58 2.25
N LYS A 8 15.52 -9.83 1.31
CA LYS A 8 16.87 -9.30 1.46
C LYS A 8 16.72 -7.88 1.98
N ILE A 9 17.26 -7.60 3.17
CA ILE A 9 17.40 -6.22 3.65
C ILE A 9 18.41 -5.56 2.71
N ALA A 10 17.94 -4.80 1.73
CA ALA A 10 18.84 -4.01 0.91
C ALA A 10 19.11 -2.70 1.66
N ASN A 11 20.33 -2.58 2.19
CA ASN A 11 20.82 -1.33 2.75
C ASN A 11 21.15 -0.40 1.60
N TYR A 12 20.19 0.44 1.23
CA TYR A 12 20.47 1.58 0.38
C TYR A 12 21.10 2.69 1.26
N PRO A 13 22.13 3.42 0.78
CA PRO A 13 22.89 4.39 1.59
C PRO A 13 22.11 5.60 2.15
N PHE A 14 20.78 5.60 2.03
CA PHE A 14 19.92 6.77 2.21
C PHE A 14 18.57 6.44 2.91
N THR A 15 18.51 5.38 3.72
CA THR A 15 17.32 5.00 4.50
C THR A 15 17.62 4.98 6.00
N THR A 16 16.82 5.69 6.80
CA THR A 16 16.83 5.60 8.28
C THR A 16 15.99 4.42 8.81
N LEU A 17 15.01 3.95 8.03
CA LEU A 17 14.28 2.70 8.21
C LEU A 17 14.44 1.85 6.95
N SER A 18 15.08 0.68 7.06
CA SER A 18 15.28 -0.23 5.92
C SER A 18 13.93 -0.86 5.55
N PRO A 19 13.34 -0.54 4.38
CA PRO A 19 12.11 -1.19 3.94
C PRO A 19 12.34 -2.69 3.73
N ASN A 20 11.35 -3.50 4.06
CA ASN A 20 11.44 -4.94 3.85
C ASN A 20 11.29 -5.22 2.35
N LEU A 21 12.39 -5.56 1.69
CA LEU A 21 12.41 -5.79 0.26
C LEU A 21 12.28 -7.29 -0.04
N GLY A 22 11.28 -7.62 -0.86
CA GLY A 22 11.06 -8.94 -1.41
C GLY A 22 11.33 -8.94 -2.91
N VAL A 23 12.19 -9.85 -3.38
CA VAL A 23 12.31 -10.11 -4.81
C VAL A 23 11.30 -11.19 -5.17
N VAL A 24 10.36 -10.85 -6.05
CA VAL A 24 9.39 -11.79 -6.60
C VAL A 24 9.91 -12.30 -7.93
N ASN A 25 10.02 -13.62 -8.05
CA ASN A 25 10.36 -14.28 -9.30
C ASN A 25 9.26 -15.28 -9.64
N ILE A 26 8.50 -15.02 -10.69
CA ILE A 26 7.40 -15.86 -11.17
C ILE A 26 7.82 -16.41 -12.53
N LYS A 27 7.69 -17.73 -12.71
CA LYS A 27 8.05 -18.39 -13.97
C LYS A 27 7.26 -17.75 -15.13
N GLY A 28 7.97 -17.29 -16.16
CA GLY A 28 7.36 -16.64 -17.32
C GLY A 28 7.19 -15.12 -17.20
N LEU A 29 7.56 -14.51 -16.07
CA LEU A 29 7.57 -13.06 -15.89
C LEU A 29 8.99 -12.58 -15.55
N LYS A 30 9.31 -11.33 -15.91
CA LYS A 30 10.53 -10.68 -15.42
C LYS A 30 10.38 -10.45 -13.92
N GLY A 31 11.39 -10.82 -13.15
CA GLY A 31 11.41 -10.61 -11.70
C GLY A 31 11.23 -9.13 -11.35
N PHE A 32 10.55 -8.86 -10.25
CA PHE A 32 10.31 -7.51 -9.74
C PHE A 32 10.55 -7.43 -8.24
N VAL A 33 10.69 -6.21 -7.74
CA VAL A 33 10.93 -5.94 -6.32
C VAL A 33 9.65 -5.40 -5.71
N ILE A 34 9.23 -6.00 -4.60
CA ILE A 34 8.23 -5.45 -3.70
C ILE A 34 8.98 -4.82 -2.54
N ALA A 35 8.63 -3.58 -2.21
CA ALA A 35 8.99 -2.96 -0.95
C ALA A 35 7.75 -3.02 -0.06
N ASP A 36 7.84 -3.75 1.04
CA ASP A 36 6.85 -3.65 2.10
C ASP A 36 7.13 -2.39 2.91
N MET A 37 6.10 -1.58 2.98
CA MET A 37 6.17 -0.21 3.45
C MET A 37 5.27 -0.13 4.68
N PRO A 38 5.80 0.16 5.88
CA PRO A 38 4.96 0.33 7.07
C PRO A 38 3.84 1.32 6.76
N GLY A 39 2.63 1.04 7.25
CA GLY A 39 1.44 1.84 6.95
C GLY A 39 1.70 3.34 7.15
N LEU A 40 1.18 4.16 6.24
CA LEU A 40 1.27 5.61 6.37
C LEU A 40 0.59 6.02 7.69
N ILE A 41 1.40 6.47 8.64
CA ILE A 41 0.90 7.06 9.87
C ILE A 41 0.30 8.42 9.49
N GLU A 42 -0.86 8.77 10.05
CA GLU A 42 -1.48 10.08 9.85
C GLU A 42 -0.44 11.20 10.11
N GLY A 43 -0.32 12.14 9.16
CA GLY A 43 0.66 13.22 9.25
C GLY A 43 2.01 12.94 8.60
N ALA A 44 2.17 11.84 7.84
CA ALA A 44 3.38 11.56 7.07
C ALA A 44 3.76 12.68 6.08
N HIS A 45 2.76 13.42 5.54
CA HIS A 45 2.97 14.60 4.70
C HIS A 45 3.50 15.83 5.46
N GLY A 46 3.30 15.90 6.79
CA GLY A 46 3.47 17.08 7.63
C GLY A 46 4.88 17.35 8.17
N GLY A 47 5.86 16.50 7.84
CA GLY A 47 7.28 16.87 7.98
C GLY A 47 8.02 16.43 9.25
N THR A 48 7.51 15.50 10.06
CA THR A 48 8.35 14.81 11.06
C THR A 48 9.20 13.73 10.37
N GLY A 49 10.28 14.16 9.70
CA GLY A 49 11.42 13.38 9.18
C GLY A 49 11.12 12.09 8.41
N LEU A 50 10.67 11.05 9.12
CA LEU A 50 10.47 9.68 8.66
C LEU A 50 9.41 9.56 7.55
N GLY A 51 8.35 10.37 7.59
CA GLY A 51 7.25 10.31 6.60
C GLY A 51 7.64 10.80 5.20
N ILE A 52 8.40 11.90 5.11
CA ILE A 52 8.88 12.44 3.82
C ILE A 52 9.93 11.52 3.18
N GLU A 53 10.86 11.00 3.98
CA GLU A 53 11.85 10.04 3.45
C GLU A 53 11.17 8.79 2.92
N PHE A 54 10.16 8.29 3.64
CA PHE A 54 9.33 7.18 3.20
C PHE A 54 8.63 7.47 1.86
N LEU A 55 7.93 8.59 1.75
CA LEU A 55 7.19 8.96 0.53
C LEU A 55 8.12 9.11 -0.68
N ARG A 56 9.36 9.60 -0.48
CA ARG A 56 10.41 9.65 -1.51
C ARG A 56 10.80 8.26 -2.03
N HIS A 57 10.74 7.22 -1.20
CA HIS A 57 10.97 5.83 -1.65
C HIS A 57 9.79 5.29 -2.44
N VAL A 58 8.56 5.57 -1.98
CA VAL A 58 7.33 5.22 -2.68
C VAL A 58 7.26 5.92 -4.06
N GLU A 59 7.84 7.12 -4.20
CA GLU A 59 7.95 7.80 -5.49
C GLU A 59 8.78 7.03 -6.54
N ARG A 60 9.65 6.11 -6.14
CA ARG A 60 10.45 5.30 -7.07
C ARG A 60 9.75 4.04 -7.56
N THR A 61 8.61 3.67 -6.98
CA THR A 61 7.84 2.49 -7.40
C THR A 61 7.04 2.77 -8.68
N LYS A 62 6.69 1.73 -9.43
CA LYS A 62 5.85 1.86 -10.64
C LYS A 62 4.35 1.72 -10.37
N VAL A 63 4.01 0.95 -9.33
CA VAL A 63 2.64 0.58 -8.96
C VAL A 63 2.57 0.63 -7.44
N LEU A 64 1.42 1.06 -6.91
CA LEU A 64 1.10 1.05 -5.49
C LEU A 64 0.11 -0.07 -5.21
N VAL A 65 0.37 -0.84 -4.17
CA VAL A 65 -0.56 -1.86 -3.67
C VAL A 65 -0.99 -1.45 -2.28
N HIS A 66 -2.27 -1.09 -2.12
CA HIS A 66 -2.87 -0.68 -0.87
C HIS A 66 -3.43 -1.90 -0.16
N VAL A 67 -2.82 -2.31 0.94
CA VAL A 67 -3.34 -3.41 1.76
C VAL A 67 -4.37 -2.85 2.73
N ILE A 68 -5.65 -3.12 2.47
CA ILE A 68 -6.77 -2.58 3.24
C ILE A 68 -7.42 -3.70 4.06
N ASP A 69 -7.61 -3.46 5.35
CA ASP A 69 -8.33 -4.36 6.24
C ASP A 69 -9.84 -4.21 5.99
N ILE A 70 -10.48 -5.27 5.48
CA ILE A 70 -11.91 -5.25 5.17
C ILE A 70 -12.80 -5.76 6.33
N SER A 71 -12.21 -6.20 7.43
CA SER A 71 -12.98 -6.75 8.56
C SER A 71 -13.84 -5.69 9.28
N GLY A 72 -13.47 -4.42 9.19
CA GLY A 72 -14.15 -3.31 9.86
C GLY A 72 -14.12 -3.39 11.40
N ILE A 73 -13.23 -4.21 11.95
CA ILE A 73 -13.05 -4.35 13.41
C ILE A 73 -12.52 -3.03 13.96
N GLU A 74 -12.85 -2.74 15.23
CA GLU A 74 -12.58 -1.44 15.89
C GLU A 74 -13.34 -0.25 15.29
N GLY A 75 -14.40 -0.50 14.49
CA GLY A 75 -15.21 0.55 13.89
C GLY A 75 -14.54 1.27 12.72
N ARG A 76 -13.55 0.63 12.09
CA ARG A 76 -12.88 1.16 10.90
C ARG A 76 -13.73 0.93 9.65
N ASP A 77 -13.73 1.91 8.76
CA ASP A 77 -14.32 1.78 7.42
C ASP A 77 -13.19 1.57 6.40
N PRO A 78 -13.15 0.44 5.68
CA PRO A 78 -12.13 0.18 4.66
C PRO A 78 -12.03 1.25 3.58
N LEU A 79 -13.15 1.90 3.25
CA LEU A 79 -13.16 2.99 2.29
C LEU A 79 -12.47 4.24 2.86
N ASP A 80 -12.74 4.57 4.12
CA ASP A 80 -12.09 5.70 4.81
C ASP A 80 -10.58 5.46 4.95
N ASP A 81 -10.15 4.24 5.26
CA ASP A 81 -8.73 3.87 5.31
C ASP A 81 -8.04 4.10 3.95
N PHE A 82 -8.69 3.69 2.85
CA PHE A 82 -8.19 3.96 1.50
C PHE A 82 -8.10 5.46 1.20
N GLU A 83 -9.14 6.24 1.55
CA GLU A 83 -9.17 7.68 1.32
C GLU A 83 -8.12 8.43 2.12
N LYS A 84 -7.91 8.06 3.37
CA LYS A 84 -6.84 8.62 4.22
C LYS A 84 -5.48 8.42 3.58
N ILE A 85 -5.17 7.19 3.17
CA ILE A 85 -3.92 6.86 2.49
C ILE A 85 -3.77 7.71 1.22
N ASN A 86 -4.80 7.76 0.37
CA ASN A 86 -4.72 8.47 -0.89
C ASN A 86 -4.64 10.00 -0.71
N SER A 87 -5.30 10.55 0.31
CA SER A 87 -5.21 11.95 0.71
C SER A 87 -3.78 12.30 1.13
N GLU A 88 -3.13 11.46 1.94
CA GLU A 88 -1.73 11.67 2.34
C GLU A 88 -0.77 11.63 1.13
N LEU A 89 -0.97 10.68 0.21
CA LEU A 89 -0.22 10.63 -1.05
C LEU A 89 -0.42 11.92 -1.87
N TYR A 90 -1.65 12.41 -1.96
CA TYR A 90 -2.00 13.60 -2.73
C TYR A 90 -1.39 14.87 -2.11
N LYS A 91 -1.48 15.03 -0.79
CA LYS A 91 -0.88 16.16 -0.05
C LYS A 91 0.63 16.24 -0.24
N TYR A 92 1.29 15.09 -0.36
CA TYR A 92 2.72 15.06 -0.64
C TYR A 92 3.03 15.30 -2.13
N SER A 93 2.34 14.60 -3.04
CA SER A 93 2.59 14.68 -4.48
C SER A 93 1.40 14.16 -5.28
N GLU A 94 0.72 15.05 -5.99
CA GLU A 94 -0.37 14.67 -6.91
C GLU A 94 0.07 13.61 -7.92
N LYS A 95 1.32 13.67 -8.38
CA LYS A 95 1.90 12.67 -9.29
C LYS A 95 1.99 11.29 -8.64
N LEU A 96 2.30 11.23 -7.34
CA LEU A 96 2.37 9.98 -6.59
C LEU A 96 0.98 9.35 -6.43
N ALA A 97 -0.02 10.16 -6.07
CA ALA A 97 -1.40 9.71 -5.92
C ALA A 97 -2.00 9.18 -7.24
N LYS A 98 -1.60 9.75 -8.39
CA LYS A 98 -2.07 9.32 -9.72
C LYS A 98 -1.36 8.09 -10.31
N LYS A 99 -0.39 7.50 -9.61
CA LYS A 99 0.24 6.26 -10.08
C LYS A 99 -0.79 5.13 -10.21
N PRO A 100 -0.54 4.10 -11.02
CA PRO A 100 -1.37 2.90 -11.01
C PRO A 100 -1.47 2.33 -9.59
N GLN A 101 -2.69 2.17 -9.09
CA GLN A 101 -2.99 1.64 -7.77
C GLN A 101 -3.79 0.34 -7.88
N ILE A 102 -3.54 -0.57 -6.95
CA ILE A 102 -4.31 -1.80 -6.75
C ILE A 102 -4.61 -1.89 -5.26
N VAL A 103 -5.82 -2.31 -4.91
CA VAL A 103 -6.17 -2.61 -3.53
C VAL A 103 -6.01 -4.11 -3.31
N ALA A 104 -5.39 -4.50 -2.20
CA ALA A 104 -5.35 -5.87 -1.73
C ALA A 104 -6.20 -5.94 -0.47
N ALA A 105 -7.44 -6.41 -0.61
CA ALA A 105 -8.36 -6.59 0.50
C ALA A 105 -7.87 -7.74 1.40
N ASN A 106 -7.63 -7.43 2.68
CA ASN A 106 -7.03 -8.31 3.66
C ASN A 106 -7.99 -8.60 4.83
N LYS A 107 -7.79 -9.73 5.51
CA LYS A 107 -8.64 -10.24 6.60
C LYS A 107 -10.05 -10.67 6.19
N PHE A 108 -10.16 -11.32 5.02
CA PHE A 108 -11.39 -11.94 4.53
C PHE A 108 -11.97 -13.04 5.44
N ASP A 109 -11.16 -13.59 6.33
CA ASP A 109 -11.53 -14.64 7.28
C ASP A 109 -12.43 -14.16 8.42
N LEU A 110 -12.63 -12.85 8.57
CA LEU A 110 -13.35 -12.26 9.70
C LEU A 110 -14.82 -11.95 9.36
N PRO A 111 -15.72 -11.95 10.37
CA PRO A 111 -17.11 -11.56 10.19
C PRO A 111 -17.23 -10.16 9.58
N ASN A 112 -18.24 -9.91 8.75
CA ASN A 112 -18.50 -8.66 8.02
C ASN A 112 -17.54 -8.32 6.88
N ALA A 113 -16.47 -9.10 6.67
CA ALA A 113 -15.50 -8.84 5.61
C ALA A 113 -16.13 -8.85 4.20
N GLU A 114 -17.06 -9.77 3.94
CA GLU A 114 -17.70 -9.90 2.63
C GLU A 114 -18.58 -8.69 2.27
N GLU A 115 -19.38 -8.19 3.22
CA GLU A 115 -20.21 -7.00 3.00
C GLU A 115 -19.34 -5.74 2.76
N ASN A 116 -18.30 -5.58 3.55
CA ASN A 116 -17.36 -4.47 3.43
C ASN A 116 -16.55 -4.55 2.13
N TYR A 117 -16.16 -5.76 1.70
CA TYR A 117 -15.51 -5.97 0.42
C TYR A 117 -16.38 -5.54 -0.73
N GLU A 118 -17.67 -5.92 -0.75
CA GLU A 118 -18.59 -5.52 -1.82
C GLU A 118 -18.76 -3.99 -1.89
N LYS A 119 -18.84 -3.31 -0.74
CA LYS A 119 -18.85 -1.84 -0.67
C LYS A 119 -17.57 -1.24 -1.25
N LEU A 120 -16.40 -1.74 -0.80
CA LEU A 120 -15.10 -1.26 -1.25
C LEU A 120 -14.91 -1.48 -2.76
N LYS A 121 -15.20 -2.69 -3.24
CA LYS A 121 -15.11 -3.07 -4.65
C LYS A 121 -15.98 -2.18 -5.53
N LYS A 122 -17.23 -1.93 -5.13
CA LYS A 122 -18.13 -1.05 -5.88
C LYS A 122 -17.58 0.36 -6.03
N GLU A 123 -16.94 0.91 -5.00
CA GLU A 123 -16.32 2.23 -5.10
C GLU A 123 -15.02 2.23 -5.92
N MET A 124 -14.21 1.16 -5.82
CA MET A 124 -12.98 1.03 -6.60
C MET A 124 -13.25 0.81 -8.09
N ASP A 125 -14.29 0.05 -8.46
CA ASP A 125 -14.72 -0.17 -9.84
C ASP A 125 -15.09 1.16 -10.53
N LYS A 126 -15.82 2.05 -9.83
CA LYS A 126 -16.14 3.41 -10.36
C LYS A 126 -14.88 4.23 -10.65
N ARG A 127 -13.79 3.96 -9.94
CA ARG A 127 -12.49 4.65 -10.06
C ARG A 127 -11.53 3.92 -10.98
N ASN A 128 -11.95 2.80 -11.58
CA ASN A 128 -11.12 1.92 -12.39
C ASN A 128 -9.87 1.41 -11.64
N ILE A 129 -10.02 1.19 -10.32
CA ILE A 129 -9.00 0.61 -9.44
C ILE A 129 -9.37 -0.85 -9.21
N LYS A 130 -8.40 -1.76 -9.35
CA LYS A 130 -8.62 -3.20 -9.10
C LYS A 130 -8.51 -3.50 -7.60
N VAL A 131 -9.37 -4.39 -7.11
CA VAL A 131 -9.39 -4.94 -5.74
C VAL A 131 -9.21 -6.45 -5.79
#